data_AF-A0A1G7IY70-F1
#
_entry.id   AF-A0A1G7IY70-F1
#
_cell.length_a   1.000
_cell.length_b   1.000
_cell.length_c   1.000
_cell.angle_alpha   90.00
_cell.angle_beta   90.00
_cell.angle_gamma   90.00
#
_symmetry.space_group_name_H-M   'P 1'
#
loop_
_entity.id
_entity.type
_entity.pdbx_description
1 polymer ?
#
loop_
_entity_poly.entity_id
_entity_poly.type
_entity_poly.pdbx_seq_one_letter_code
_entity_poly.pdbx_strand_id
1 'polypeptide(L)'
;MKKLFLVGLILTIFFTSCTSKWEYKTIIFKGTEQDALATFTSKKIDISNSSLNSLGDEGWELVDVFSKIETVHPNFGNNEYVTGLQPNVRTSEISFVFKRKK
;
A
#
# COMPACT_ATOMS: atom_id res chain seq x y z
N MET A 1 54.08 7.54 -11.55
CA MET A 1 52.96 8.50 -11.39
C MET A 1 51.61 7.93 -11.87
N LYS A 2 51.48 7.36 -13.08
CA LYS A 2 50.22 6.76 -13.57
C LYS A 2 49.61 5.66 -12.67
N LYS A 3 50.44 4.79 -12.06
CA LYS A 3 49.97 3.71 -11.16
C LYS A 3 49.39 4.23 -9.84
N LEU A 4 49.93 5.31 -9.28
CA LEU A 4 49.41 5.96 -8.06
C LEU A 4 48.07 6.65 -8.32
N PHE A 5 47.90 7.24 -9.50
CA PHE A 5 46.64 7.85 -9.93
C PHE A 5 45.53 6.81 -10.13
N LEU A 6 45.88 5.64 -10.69
CA LEU A 6 44.94 4.52 -10.90
C LEU A 6 44.47 3.91 -9.56
N VAL A 7 45.38 3.78 -8.59
CA VAL A 7 45.06 3.28 -7.25
C VAL A 7 44.17 4.27 -6.50
N GLY A 8 44.43 5.58 -6.62
CA GLY A 8 43.56 6.62 -6.05
C GLY A 8 42.13 6.59 -6.61
N LEU A 9 41.99 6.40 -7.92
CA LEU A 9 40.68 6.29 -8.60
C LEU A 9 39.89 5.06 -8.14
N ILE A 10 40.56 3.91 -7.99
CA ILE A 10 39.93 2.67 -7.50
C ILE A 10 39.48 2.85 -6.03
N LEU A 11 40.30 3.49 -5.20
CA LEU A 11 39.95 3.75 -3.80
C LEU A 11 38.70 4.64 -3.67
N THR A 12 38.55 5.66 -4.52
CA THR A 12 37.36 6.52 -4.51
C THR A 12 36.07 5.80 -4.93
N ILE A 13 36.16 4.81 -5.82
CA ILE A 13 34.99 4.02 -6.25
C ILE A 13 34.49 3.13 -5.10
N PHE A 14 35.40 2.55 -4.30
CA PHE A 14 35.03 1.70 -3.16
C PHE A 14 34.30 2.44 -2.03
N PHE A 15 34.61 3.72 -1.77
CA PHE A 15 33.91 4.51 -0.76
C PHE A 15 32.50 4.98 -1.17
N THR A 16 32.15 4.88 -2.46
CA THR A 16 30.80 5.21 -2.96
C THR A 16 29.83 4.04 -2.96
N SER A 17 30.21 2.88 -2.39
CA SER A 17 29.30 1.74 -2.25
C SER A 17 28.11 2.11 -1.36
N CYS A 18 27.02 2.43 -2.03
CA CYS A 18 25.83 3.07 -1.50
C CYS A 18 25.06 2.11 -0.58
N THR A 19 25.23 2.24 0.73
CA THR A 19 24.33 1.59 1.70
C THR A 19 23.15 2.52 1.98
N SER A 20 22.30 2.73 0.97
CA SER A 20 21.05 3.49 1.17
C SER A 20 20.18 2.73 2.17
N LYS A 21 20.09 3.23 3.40
CA LYS A 21 19.12 2.74 4.37
C LYS A 21 17.76 3.29 3.95
N TRP A 22 16.77 2.41 3.88
CA TRP A 22 15.41 2.78 3.48
C TRP A 22 14.51 2.81 4.70
N GLU A 23 13.70 3.85 4.78
CA GLU A 23 12.56 3.99 5.67
C GLU A 23 11.30 3.55 4.92
N TYR A 24 10.41 2.79 5.56
CA TYR A 24 9.14 2.34 4.99
C TYR A 24 7.97 2.85 5.82
N LYS A 25 6.89 3.24 5.16
CA LYS A 25 5.63 3.67 5.77
C LYS A 25 4.46 3.01 5.04
N THR A 26 3.50 2.48 5.78
CA THR A 26 2.26 1.96 5.22
C THR A 26 1.09 2.84 5.64
N ILE A 27 0.26 3.24 4.69
CA ILE A 27 -0.96 4.00 4.94
C ILE A 27 -2.15 3.16 4.50
N ILE A 28 -3.12 3.02 5.38
CA ILE A 28 -4.26 2.13 5.20
C ILE A 28 -5.52 2.96 5.09
N PHE A 29 -6.22 2.85 3.96
CA PHE A 29 -7.53 3.44 3.76
C PHE A 29 -8.58 2.36 3.99
N LYS A 30 -9.38 2.56 5.05
CA LYS A 30 -10.47 1.65 5.38
C LYS A 30 -11.73 2.05 4.63
N GLY A 31 -12.43 1.07 4.10
CA GLY A 31 -13.72 1.30 3.47
C GLY A 31 -14.82 1.59 4.49
N THR A 32 -15.79 2.39 4.09
CA THR A 32 -17.03 2.67 4.84
C THR A 32 -18.20 1.91 4.24
N GLU A 33 -19.17 1.58 5.08
CA GLU A 33 -20.41 0.92 4.67
C GLU A 33 -21.28 1.89 3.85
N GLN A 34 -21.86 1.40 2.74
CA GLN A 34 -22.80 2.15 1.91
C GLN A 34 -24.23 1.64 2.18
N ASP A 35 -24.96 2.32 3.08
CA ASP A 35 -26.39 2.14 3.36
C ASP A 35 -26.86 0.72 3.76
N ALA A 36 -28.19 0.51 3.81
CA ALA A 36 -28.82 -0.75 4.25
C ALA A 36 -28.48 -1.98 3.39
N LEU A 37 -27.88 -1.80 2.20
CA LEU A 37 -27.36 -2.86 1.32
C LEU A 37 -25.84 -3.08 1.49
N ALA A 38 -25.24 -2.44 2.49
CA ALA A 38 -23.80 -2.48 2.79
C ALA A 38 -23.21 -3.88 2.74
N THR A 39 -23.86 -4.88 3.33
CA THR A 39 -23.38 -6.27 3.38
C THR A 39 -23.23 -6.95 2.02
N PHE A 40 -23.96 -6.50 1.00
CA PHE A 40 -23.98 -7.10 -0.34
C PHE A 40 -23.05 -6.39 -1.33
N THR A 41 -22.42 -5.29 -0.92
CA THR A 41 -21.61 -4.44 -1.80
C THR A 41 -20.21 -4.22 -1.25
N SER A 42 -19.27 -3.89 -2.12
CA SER A 42 -17.92 -3.50 -1.70
C SER A 42 -17.99 -2.20 -0.88
N LYS A 43 -17.17 -2.12 0.18
CA LYS A 43 -17.07 -0.89 0.97
C LYS A 43 -16.59 0.26 0.09
N LYS A 44 -17.12 1.47 0.34
CA LYS A 44 -16.62 2.67 -0.33
C LYS A 44 -15.26 3.00 0.26
N ILE A 45 -14.22 3.04 -0.56
CA ILE A 45 -12.89 3.50 -0.12
C ILE A 45 -12.67 4.86 -0.75
N ASP A 46 -12.79 5.91 0.07
CA ASP A 46 -12.57 7.29 -0.36
C ASP A 46 -11.10 7.66 -0.13
N ILE A 47 -10.38 7.91 -1.22
CA ILE A 47 -8.94 8.20 -1.19
C ILE A 47 -8.77 9.60 -1.78
N SER A 48 -8.41 10.55 -0.92
CA SER A 48 -8.15 11.91 -1.38
C SER A 48 -6.78 11.98 -2.05
N ASN A 49 -6.73 12.48 -3.29
CA ASN A 49 -5.47 12.70 -4.00
C ASN A 49 -4.55 13.67 -3.23
N SER A 50 -5.13 14.64 -2.51
CA SER A 50 -4.39 15.56 -1.64
C SER A 50 -3.56 14.85 -0.57
N SER A 51 -4.09 13.80 0.06
CA SER A 51 -3.38 13.04 1.09
C SER A 51 -2.23 12.22 0.53
N LEU A 52 -2.33 11.76 -0.72
CA LEU A 52 -1.25 11.03 -1.38
C LEU A 52 -0.17 11.98 -1.89
N ASN A 53 -0.57 13.14 -2.44
CA ASN A 53 0.36 14.13 -2.96
C ASN A 53 1.25 14.72 -1.86
N SER A 54 0.72 14.95 -0.65
CA SER A 54 1.55 15.45 0.47
C SER A 54 2.69 14.50 0.84
N LEU A 55 2.54 13.19 0.61
CA LEU A 55 3.60 12.21 0.84
C LEU A 55 4.71 12.35 -0.22
N GLY A 56 4.32 12.58 -1.48
CA GLY A 56 5.26 12.90 -2.55
C GLY A 56 6.07 14.17 -2.23
N ASP A 57 5.42 15.21 -1.72
CA ASP A 57 6.07 16.46 -1.30
C ASP A 57 7.05 16.25 -0.13
N GLU A 58 6.77 15.29 0.76
CA GLU A 58 7.67 14.84 1.85
C GLU A 58 8.81 13.91 1.38
N GLY A 59 8.89 13.62 0.09
CA GLY A 59 9.91 12.75 -0.52
C GLY A 59 9.63 11.26 -0.37
N TRP A 60 8.40 10.85 -0.05
CA TRP A 60 8.00 9.44 -0.05
C TRP A 60 7.66 8.97 -1.46
N GLU A 61 8.18 7.80 -1.82
CA GLU A 61 7.90 7.14 -3.09
C GLU A 61 6.96 5.96 -2.87
N LEU A 62 5.87 5.89 -3.64
CA LEU A 62 4.97 4.74 -3.64
C LEU A 62 5.66 3.53 -4.27
N VAL A 63 5.65 2.39 -3.60
CA VAL A 63 6.30 1.15 -4.08
C VAL A 63 5.38 -0.03 -4.20
N ASP A 64 4.27 -0.05 -3.46
CA ASP A 64 3.31 -1.14 -3.53
C ASP A 64 1.90 -0.68 -3.12
N VAL A 65 0.89 -1.34 -3.68
CA VAL A 65 -0.52 -1.13 -3.35
C VAL A 65 -1.22 -2.48 -3.34
N PHE A 66 -1.80 -2.85 -2.20
CA PHE A 66 -2.53 -4.10 -2.08
C PHE A 66 -3.86 -3.93 -1.32
N SER A 67 -4.84 -4.73 -1.72
CA SER A 67 -6.16 -4.76 -1.09
C SER A 67 -6.24 -5.84 -0.03
N LYS A 68 -6.88 -5.53 1.10
CA LYS A 68 -7.29 -6.52 2.09
C LYS A 68 -8.73 -6.93 1.82
N ILE A 69 -8.95 -8.24 1.79
CA ILE A 69 -10.26 -8.85 1.60
C ILE A 69 -10.77 -9.34 2.95
N GLU A 70 -12.04 -9.08 3.26
CA GLU A 70 -12.72 -9.63 4.44
C GLU A 70 -13.81 -10.62 4.01
N THR A 71 -14.08 -11.61 4.85
CA THR A 71 -15.22 -12.52 4.67
C THR A 71 -16.50 -11.84 5.16
N VAL A 72 -17.54 -11.90 4.33
CA VAL A 72 -18.89 -11.40 4.62
C VAL A 72 -19.86 -12.52 4.34
N HIS A 73 -20.92 -12.64 5.11
CA HIS A 73 -21.98 -13.64 4.87
C HIS A 73 -23.28 -12.94 4.50
N PRO A 74 -23.35 -12.26 3.35
CA PRO A 74 -24.59 -11.63 2.90
C PRO A 74 -25.64 -12.70 2.63
N ASN A 75 -26.84 -12.53 3.19
CA ASN A 75 -27.93 -13.48 3.06
C ASN A 75 -29.12 -12.85 2.33
N PHE A 76 -29.49 -13.35 1.15
CA PHE A 76 -30.71 -12.92 0.46
C PHE A 76 -31.92 -13.63 1.06
N GLY A 77 -32.35 -13.24 2.26
CA GLY A 77 -33.55 -13.81 2.86
C GLY A 77 -33.56 -13.82 4.37
N ASN A 78 -34.03 -14.93 4.94
CA ASN A 78 -34.18 -15.10 6.38
C ASN A 78 -32.83 -15.37 7.04
N ASN A 79 -32.51 -14.69 8.14
CA ASN A 79 -31.28 -14.87 8.93
C ASN A 79 -31.09 -16.31 9.48
N GLU A 80 -32.14 -17.14 9.48
CA GLU A 80 -32.11 -18.52 9.96
C GLU A 80 -31.51 -19.51 8.94
N TYR A 81 -31.38 -19.15 7.66
CA TYR A 81 -30.80 -20.02 6.62
C TYR A 81 -30.20 -19.20 5.47
N VAL A 82 -29.10 -19.69 4.88
CA VAL A 82 -28.40 -18.97 3.79
C VAL A 82 -29.08 -19.27 2.45
N THR A 83 -29.71 -18.26 1.85
CA THR A 83 -30.22 -18.32 0.47
C THR A 83 -29.35 -17.46 -0.44
N GLY A 84 -28.54 -18.07 -1.31
CA GLY A 84 -27.82 -17.38 -2.39
C GLY A 84 -26.36 -17.79 -2.60
N LEU A 85 -25.87 -17.61 -3.83
CA LEU A 85 -24.48 -17.87 -4.28
C LEU A 85 -23.62 -16.59 -4.30
N GLN A 86 -23.97 -15.56 -3.53
CA GLN A 86 -23.21 -14.31 -3.58
C GLN A 86 -21.78 -14.51 -3.05
N PRO A 87 -20.78 -13.76 -3.57
CA PRO A 87 -19.44 -13.77 -3.02
C PRO A 87 -19.48 -13.48 -1.52
N ASN A 88 -18.93 -14.40 -0.73
CA ASN A 88 -18.82 -14.26 0.71
C ASN A 88 -17.58 -13.46 1.12
N VAL A 89 -17.08 -12.61 0.22
CA VAL A 89 -15.87 -11.82 0.42
C VAL A 89 -16.03 -10.47 -0.26
N ARG A 90 -15.44 -9.43 0.34
CA ARG A 90 -15.35 -8.10 -0.27
C ARG A 90 -14.06 -7.40 0.15
N THR A 91 -13.64 -6.40 -0.63
CA THR A 91 -12.53 -5.53 -0.25
C THR A 91 -12.92 -4.68 0.95
N SER A 92 -12.09 -4.71 1.99
CA SER A 92 -12.30 -3.96 3.23
C SER A 92 -11.39 -2.74 3.35
N GLU A 93 -10.14 -2.87 2.88
CA GLU A 93 -9.11 -1.85 3.06
C GLU A 93 -8.15 -1.86 1.84
N ILE A 94 -7.54 -0.72 1.53
CA ILE A 94 -6.42 -0.63 0.59
C ILE A 94 -5.20 -0.09 1.36
N SER A 95 -4.08 -0.80 1.24
CA SER A 95 -2.80 -0.43 1.84
C SER A 95 -1.86 0.11 0.78
N PHE A 96 -1.27 1.26 1.05
CA PHE A 96 -0.23 1.89 0.24
C PHE A 96 1.09 1.82 0.98
N VAL A 97 2.10 1.22 0.35
CA VAL A 97 3.44 1.11 0.91
C VAL A 97 4.34 2.15 0.25
N PHE A 98 4.97 2.97 1.07
CA PHE A 98 5.90 3.99 0.66
C PHE A 98 7.30 3.67 1.17
N LYS A 99 8.31 4.09 0.41
CA LYS A 99 9.70 4.10 0.84
C LYS A 99 10.30 5.49 0.73
N ARG A 100 11.34 5.77 1.52
CA ARG A 100 12.18 6.96 1.39
C ARG A 100 13.60 6.63 1.84
N LYS A 101 14.60 7.34 1.31
CA LYS A 101 15.96 7.23 1.84
C LYS A 101 15.99 7.82 3.26
N LYS A 102 16.55 7.06 4.20
CA LYS A 102 16.77 7.49 5.57
C LYS A 102 17.94 8.47 5.67
#